data_AF-A0ABD4AQ25-F1
#
_entry.id   AF-A0ABD4AQ25-F1
#
_cell.length_a   1.000
_cell.length_b   1.000
_cell.length_c   1.000
_cell.angle_alpha   90.00
_cell.angle_beta   90.00
_cell.angle_gamma   90.00
#
_symmetry.space_group_name_H-M   'P 1'
#
loop_
_entity.id
_entity.type
_entity.pdbx_description
1 polymer ?
#
loop_
_entity_poly.entity_id
_entity_poly.type
_entity_poly.pdbx_seq_one_letter_code
_entity_poly.pdbx_strand_id
1 'polypeptide(L)'
;MLGDTVTEHVSEARRKPTEPKGFAGQPGRGPAGETCASCRHKRSTGGATARRYWKCAVIEQHWTGGPGTDIRMRSPACQFWEQPHGEAQ
;
A
#
# COMPACT_ATOMS: atom_id res chain seq x y z
N MET A 1 3.96 -58.87 6.84
CA MET A 1 4.84 -57.69 6.76
C MET A 1 3.95 -56.49 6.52
N LEU A 2 3.62 -55.73 7.57
CA LEU A 2 2.84 -54.49 7.45
C LEU A 2 3.86 -53.35 7.55
N GLY A 3 4.07 -52.66 6.43
CA GLY A 3 5.02 -51.55 6.35
C GLY A 3 4.42 -50.32 7.03
N ASP A 4 5.13 -49.79 8.01
CA ASP A 4 4.76 -48.55 8.69
C ASP A 4 4.96 -47.36 7.74
N THR A 5 3.85 -46.76 7.31
CA THR A 5 3.86 -45.56 6.48
C THR A 5 4.16 -44.35 7.36
N VAL A 6 5.41 -43.87 7.32
CA VAL A 6 5.79 -42.60 7.95
C VAL A 6 5.13 -41.46 7.18
N THR A 7 4.22 -40.75 7.82
CA THR A 7 3.60 -39.53 7.26
C THR A 7 4.35 -38.32 7.81
N GLU A 8 5.18 -37.69 6.98
CA GLU A 8 5.86 -36.44 7.35
C GLU A 8 4.94 -35.23 7.10
N HIS A 9 4.70 -34.45 8.15
CA HIS A 9 3.98 -33.18 8.06
C HIS A 9 4.96 -32.09 7.65
N VAL A 10 5.05 -31.84 6.34
CA VAL A 10 5.83 -30.71 5.80
C VAL A 10 5.13 -29.41 6.21
N SER A 11 5.73 -28.66 7.13
CA SER A 11 5.18 -27.37 7.57
C SER A 11 5.22 -26.37 6.41
N GLU A 12 4.06 -26.03 5.85
CA GLU A 12 3.95 -24.98 4.84
C GLU A 12 4.43 -23.63 5.42
N ALA A 13 5.51 -23.08 4.88
CA ALA A 13 6.01 -21.77 5.30
C ALA A 13 5.04 -20.67 4.86
N ARG A 14 4.05 -20.34 5.70
CA ARG A 14 3.18 -19.17 5.49
C ARG A 14 4.01 -17.89 5.54
N ARG A 15 4.12 -17.18 4.41
CA ARG A 15 4.75 -15.86 4.36
C ARG A 15 3.94 -14.86 5.18
N LYS A 16 4.62 -14.06 6.00
CA LYS A 16 4.00 -12.96 6.75
C LYS A 16 3.37 -11.96 5.77
N PRO A 17 2.19 -11.39 6.08
CA PRO A 17 1.59 -10.37 5.24
C PRO A 17 2.52 -9.16 5.06
N THR A 18 2.72 -8.74 3.81
CA THR A 18 3.52 -7.54 3.51
C THR A 18 2.80 -6.28 3.98
N GLU A 19 3.48 -5.46 4.75
CA GLU A 19 2.96 -4.17 5.19
C GLU A 19 2.98 -3.13 4.05
N PRO A 20 1.92 -2.34 3.87
CA PRO A 20 1.88 -1.27 2.87
C PRO A 20 2.81 -0.12 3.28
N LYS A 21 3.90 0.05 2.53
CA LYS A 21 4.95 1.05 2.78
C LYS A 21 5.24 1.89 1.52
N GLY A 22 4.31 1.93 0.55
CA GLY A 22 4.47 2.62 -0.74
C GLY A 22 4.35 4.14 -0.67
N PHE A 23 4.74 4.77 0.43
CA PHE A 23 4.71 6.23 0.56
C PHE A 23 5.93 6.82 -0.15
N ALA A 24 5.74 7.94 -0.86
CA ALA A 24 6.86 8.64 -1.50
C ALA A 24 7.87 9.20 -0.49
N GLY A 25 7.40 9.51 0.72
CA GLY A 25 8.21 9.99 1.84
C GLY A 25 7.71 9.43 3.15
N GLN A 26 8.37 9.79 4.26
CA GLN A 26 7.90 9.36 5.58
C GLN A 26 6.59 10.07 5.93
N PRO A 27 5.54 9.32 6.31
CA PRO A 27 4.32 9.90 6.84
C PRO A 27 4.60 10.77 8.07
N GLY A 28 3.92 11.92 8.16
CA GLY A 28 4.02 12.85 9.29
C GLY A 28 4.98 14.03 9.05
N ARG A 29 5.64 14.08 7.89
CA ARG A 29 6.47 15.21 7.46
C ARG A 29 5.75 16.22 6.55
N GLY A 30 4.51 15.94 6.20
CA GLY A 30 3.66 16.87 5.46
C GLY A 30 2.95 17.88 6.37
N PRO A 31 2.09 18.73 5.80
CA PRO A 31 1.28 19.67 6.56
C PRO A 31 0.45 18.99 7.65
N ALA A 32 0.33 19.65 8.81
CA ALA A 32 -0.39 19.13 9.96
C ALA A 32 -1.88 18.97 9.63
N GLY A 33 -2.47 17.82 10.00
CA GLY A 33 -3.86 17.49 9.71
C GLY A 33 -4.11 16.91 8.32
N GLU A 34 -3.17 17.04 7.39
CA GLU A 34 -3.29 16.49 6.04
C GLU A 34 -2.88 15.01 6.00
N THR A 35 -3.48 14.27 5.06
CA THR A 35 -3.26 12.83 4.92
C THR A 35 -3.02 12.43 3.46
N CYS A 36 -2.62 11.19 3.23
CA CYS A 36 -2.59 10.64 1.87
C CYS A 36 -3.97 10.70 1.19
N ALA A 37 -5.07 10.75 1.96
CA ALA A 37 -6.42 10.88 1.43
C ALA A 37 -6.70 12.24 0.77
N SER A 38 -6.11 13.31 1.28
CA SER A 38 -6.26 14.66 0.71
C SER A 38 -5.25 14.93 -0.41
N CYS A 39 -4.13 14.20 -0.47
CA CYS A 39 -3.07 14.44 -1.44
C CYS A 39 -3.51 14.28 -2.92
N ARG A 40 -3.02 15.19 -3.78
CA ARG A 40 -3.20 15.15 -5.25
C ARG A 40 -2.63 13.89 -5.91
N HIS A 41 -1.59 13.31 -5.32
CA HIS A 41 -0.84 12.17 -5.86
C HIS A 41 -1.50 10.81 -5.61
N LYS A 42 -2.65 10.75 -4.93
CA LYS A 42 -3.36 9.49 -4.72
C LYS A 42 -3.82 8.90 -6.05
N ARG A 43 -3.62 7.59 -6.24
CA ARG A 43 -4.09 6.84 -7.40
C ARG A 43 -4.75 5.55 -6.95
N SER A 44 -5.85 5.21 -7.63
CA SER A 44 -6.55 3.94 -7.47
C SER A 44 -6.07 2.97 -8.53
N THR A 45 -5.70 1.75 -8.14
CA THR A 45 -5.30 0.67 -9.07
C THR A 45 -6.33 -0.46 -9.18
N GLY A 46 -7.54 -0.28 -8.63
CA GLY A 46 -8.65 -1.24 -8.77
C GLY A 46 -9.68 -0.82 -9.82
N GLY A 47 -10.26 -1.80 -10.52
CA GLY A 47 -11.38 -1.63 -11.44
C GLY A 47 -12.75 -1.57 -10.74
N ALA A 48 -13.84 -1.46 -11.53
CA ALA A 48 -15.20 -1.31 -11.01
C ALA A 48 -15.69 -2.50 -10.18
N THR A 49 -15.21 -3.70 -10.48
CA THR A 49 -15.61 -4.96 -9.82
C THR A 49 -14.59 -5.49 -8.83
N ALA A 50 -13.40 -4.86 -8.76
CA ALA A 50 -12.29 -5.32 -7.94
C ALA A 50 -12.07 -4.41 -6.73
N ARG A 51 -11.44 -4.95 -5.68
CA ARG A 51 -11.04 -4.15 -4.52
C ARG A 51 -10.12 -3.01 -4.96
N ARG A 52 -10.40 -1.81 -4.46
CA ARG A 52 -9.58 -0.62 -4.72
C ARG A 52 -8.36 -0.59 -3.81
N TYR A 53 -7.18 -0.56 -4.42
CA TYR A 53 -5.91 -0.31 -3.75
C TYR A 53 -5.43 1.10 -4.08
N TRP A 54 -4.89 1.76 -3.07
CA TRP A 54 -4.38 3.12 -3.18
C TRP A 54 -2.88 3.08 -3.28
N LYS A 55 -2.33 3.82 -4.23
CA LYS A 55 -0.89 3.95 -4.44
C LYS A 55 -0.53 5.43 -4.63
N CYS A 56 0.74 5.78 -4.41
CA CYS A 56 1.24 7.14 -4.56
C CYS A 56 1.88 7.32 -5.95
N ALA A 57 1.37 8.27 -6.74
CA ALA A 57 1.83 8.53 -8.11
C ALA A 57 3.31 8.97 -8.19
N VAL A 58 3.83 9.62 -7.15
CA VAL A 58 5.23 10.09 -7.12
C VAL A 58 6.21 8.93 -7.27
N ILE A 59 5.85 7.73 -6.79
CA ILE A 59 6.68 6.51 -6.91
C ILE A 59 6.11 5.50 -7.91
N GLU A 60 5.32 5.97 -8.89
CA GLU A 60 4.65 5.09 -9.88
C GLU A 60 5.62 4.15 -10.61
N GLN A 61 6.81 4.65 -10.94
CA GLN A 61 7.89 3.85 -11.56
C GLN A 61 8.36 2.67 -10.71
N HIS A 62 8.09 2.68 -9.41
CA HIS A 62 8.48 1.62 -8.47
C HIS A 62 7.30 0.72 -8.06
N TRP A 63 6.12 0.90 -8.64
CA TRP A 63 4.97 0.09 -8.27
C TRP A 63 5.16 -1.38 -8.66
N THR A 64 4.98 -2.25 -7.66
CA THR A 64 4.80 -3.68 -7.88
C THR A 64 3.31 -4.03 -7.91
N GLY A 65 2.96 -5.21 -8.43
CA GLY A 65 1.61 -5.77 -8.35
C GLY A 65 1.21 -6.21 -6.93
N GLY A 66 2.09 -6.08 -5.94
CA GLY A 66 1.85 -6.48 -4.55
C GLY A 66 1.48 -5.32 -3.61
N PRO A 67 1.05 -5.66 -2.38
CA PRO A 67 0.63 -4.67 -1.38
C PRO A 67 1.77 -3.84 -0.77
N GLY A 68 3.04 -4.21 -1.02
CA GLY A 68 4.18 -3.45 -0.52
C GLY A 68 4.25 -2.01 -1.03
N THR A 69 3.69 -1.77 -2.23
CA THR A 69 3.63 -0.43 -2.85
C THR A 69 2.28 0.27 -2.64
N ASP A 70 1.39 -0.31 -1.84
CA ASP A 70 0.17 0.35 -1.43
C ASP A 70 0.44 1.40 -0.35
N ILE A 71 -0.42 2.42 -0.30
CA ILE A 71 -0.46 3.42 0.75
C ILE A 71 -1.72 3.27 1.59
N ARG A 72 -1.63 3.62 2.86
CA ARG A 72 -2.80 3.77 3.73
C ARG A 72 -3.30 5.21 3.64
N MET A 73 -4.56 5.38 3.26
CA MET A 73 -5.16 6.71 3.09
C MET A 73 -5.23 7.51 4.40
N ARG A 74 -5.35 6.82 5.54
CA ARG A 74 -5.33 7.44 6.88
C ARG A 74 -3.93 7.82 7.37
N SER A 75 -2.88 7.46 6.63
CA SER A 75 -1.53 7.88 7.00
C SER A 75 -1.39 9.39 6.90
N PRO A 76 -0.69 10.02 7.85
CA PRO A 76 -0.36 11.44 7.76
C PRO A 76 0.39 11.75 6.46
N ALA A 77 0.20 12.97 5.95
CA ALA A 77 0.86 13.46 4.76
C ALA A 77 2.40 13.33 4.89
N CYS A 78 3.05 13.01 3.77
CA CYS A 78 4.50 13.02 3.67
C CYS A 78 5.00 14.37 3.13
N GLN A 79 6.32 14.57 3.10
CA GLN A 79 6.91 15.83 2.62
C GLN A 79 6.62 16.16 1.13
N PHE A 80 6.15 15.18 0.33
CA PHE A 80 5.77 15.37 -1.08
C PHE A 80 4.26 15.56 -1.25
N TRP A 81 3.54 15.85 -0.17
CA TRP A 81 2.12 16.15 -0.26
C TRP A 81 1.88 17.38 -1.11
N GLU A 82 0.86 17.32 -1.95
CA GLU A 82 0.40 18.45 -2.74
C GLU A 82 -1.11 18.58 -2.63
N GLN A 83 -1.58 19.82 -2.49
CA GLN A 83 -2.99 20.13 -2.43
C GLN A 83 -3.64 19.69 -3.76
N PRO A 84 -4.79 18.98 -3.70
CA PRO A 84 -5.56 18.71 -4.90
C PRO A 84 -6.00 20.06 -5.44
N HIS A 85 -5.75 20.33 -6.72
CA HIS A 85 -6.21 21.55 -7.37
C HIS A 85 -7.74 21.58 -7.32
N GLY A 86 -8.27 22.27 -6.32
CA GLY A 86 -9.66 22.68 -6.19
C GLY A 86 -9.58 24.15 -5.81
N GLU A 87 -10.01 24.99 -6.74
CA GLU A 87 -10.13 26.45 -6.68
C GLU A 87 -9.93 27.04 -5.27
N ALA A 88 -8.86 27.82 -5.11
CA ALA A 88 -8.90 28.93 -4.18
C ALA A 88 -10.07 29.82 -4.62
N GLN A 89 -11.10 29.89 -3.77
CA GLN A 89 -12.16 30.88 -3.86
C GLN A 89 -11.58 32.26 -3.58
#